data_AF-A0A5C6PA87-F1
#
_entry.id   AF-A0A5C6PA87-F1
#
_cell.length_a   1.000
_cell.length_b   1.000
_cell.length_c   1.000
_cell.angle_alpha   90.00
_cell.angle_beta   90.00
_cell.angle_gamma   90.00
#
_symmetry.space_group_name_H-M   'P 1'
#
loop_
_entity.id
_entity.type
_entity.pdbx_description
1 polymer ?
#
loop_
_entity_poly.entity_id
_entity_poly.type
_entity_poly.pdbx_seq_one_letter_code
_entity_poly.pdbx_strand_id
1 'polypeptide(L)'
;MLCPYSCCSLPPEGATPPGLVSSIHAVMATTAGVVIASSCRGDVINDRHWLTTTFVVRYGVPYMTYDIFAMYLSHYHRFRVKGHEGYQQHSARTVRSFVQKDFLLVFHHIALLAVLLPITLFFRNDRGDFFIGCLFLTEISTPFVSLGKILIQLGLQECWLHKANGAMVLLTFFTCRIALFPYMYWAYGRHYGIPLRSVPFALPLYANLGNLCILAPQVYWFALLCMKGYRLYRRSRTQDSHTSKNE
;
A
#
# COMPACT_ATOMS: atom_id res chain seq x y z
N MET A 1 1.06 -10.99 -5.59
CA MET A 1 0.29 -11.50 -4.44
C MET A 1 -0.77 -10.44 -4.17
N LEU A 2 -2.01 -10.45 -4.69
CA LEU A 2 -3.03 -11.50 -4.91
C LEU A 2 -3.17 -12.39 -3.66
N CYS A 3 -3.72 -11.95 -2.54
CA CYS A 3 -4.75 -10.93 -2.36
C CYS A 3 -6.17 -11.25 -2.88
N PRO A 4 -6.72 -12.50 -2.94
CA PRO A 4 -8.08 -12.75 -3.42
C PRO A 4 -9.12 -12.55 -2.29
N TYR A 5 -8.97 -11.50 -1.47
CA TYR A 5 -9.74 -11.19 -0.26
C TYR A 5 -11.19 -10.76 -0.51
N SER A 6 -11.77 -11.26 -1.59
CA SER A 6 -13.06 -10.82 -2.10
C SER A 6 -13.93 -12.00 -2.56
N CYS A 7 -13.41 -13.24 -2.53
CA CYS A 7 -14.03 -14.32 -3.27
C CYS A 7 -14.96 -15.26 -2.47
N CYS A 8 -15.06 -15.21 -1.13
CA CYS A 8 -15.87 -16.24 -0.42
C CYS A 8 -16.56 -15.83 0.90
N SER A 9 -16.80 -14.55 1.17
CA SER A 9 -17.72 -14.20 2.27
C SER A 9 -18.39 -12.87 1.95
N LEU A 10 -19.65 -12.91 1.53
CA LEU A 10 -20.55 -11.79 1.80
C LEU A 10 -20.43 -11.49 3.30
N PRO A 11 -20.22 -10.24 3.71
CA PRO A 11 -20.37 -9.88 5.11
C PRO A 11 -21.79 -10.31 5.53
N PRO A 12 -21.99 -10.81 6.77
CA PRO A 12 -23.34 -10.93 7.31
C PRO A 12 -24.04 -9.57 7.20
N GLU A 13 -25.36 -9.57 6.95
CA GLU A 13 -26.17 -8.36 6.82
C GLU A 13 -25.78 -7.33 7.89
N GLY A 14 -25.26 -6.17 7.44
CA GLY A 14 -24.83 -5.08 8.32
C GLY A 14 -23.31 -4.87 8.47
N ALA A 15 -22.45 -5.76 7.98
CA ALA A 15 -21.00 -5.55 8.03
C ALA A 15 -20.46 -4.82 6.79
N THR A 16 -19.80 -3.67 7.01
CA THR A 16 -19.15 -2.91 5.93
C THR A 16 -18.08 -3.75 5.23
N PRO A 17 -18.03 -3.78 3.88
CA PRO A 17 -17.00 -4.53 3.17
C PRO A 17 -15.62 -3.99 3.57
N PRO A 18 -14.62 -4.85 3.83
CA PRO A 18 -13.29 -4.42 4.33
C PRO A 18 -12.59 -3.42 3.40
N GLY A 19 -12.92 -3.42 2.11
CA GLY A 19 -12.43 -2.42 1.15
C GLY A 19 -12.95 -0.99 1.39
N LEU A 20 -14.12 -0.82 2.00
CA LEU A 20 -14.70 0.48 2.31
C LEU A 20 -13.96 1.15 3.47
N VAL A 21 -13.73 0.41 4.56
CA VAL A 21 -12.98 0.90 5.73
C VAL A 21 -11.56 1.31 5.31
N SER A 22 -10.92 0.48 4.48
CA SER A 22 -9.59 0.78 3.94
C SER A 22 -9.58 2.02 3.03
N SER A 23 -10.62 2.21 2.20
CA SER A 23 -10.72 3.39 1.33
C SER A 23 -10.96 4.67 2.12
N ILE A 24 -11.79 4.64 3.16
CA ILE A 24 -12.05 5.80 4.04
C ILE A 24 -10.75 6.19 4.76
N HIS A 25 -10.03 5.21 5.32
CA HIS A 25 -8.74 5.47 5.96
C HIS A 25 -7.75 6.08 4.97
N ALA A 26 -7.65 5.54 3.76
CA ALA A 26 -6.75 6.05 2.75
C ALA A 26 -7.05 7.50 2.36
N VAL A 27 -8.33 7.90 2.25
CA VAL A 27 -8.72 9.29 1.98
C VAL A 27 -8.34 10.20 3.15
N MET A 28 -8.60 9.77 4.39
CA MET A 28 -8.23 10.54 5.59
C MET A 28 -6.70 10.70 5.69
N ALA A 29 -5.95 9.61 5.49
CA ALA A 29 -4.49 9.61 5.50
C ALA A 29 -3.92 10.49 4.39
N THR A 30 -4.47 10.41 3.17
CA THR A 30 -4.04 11.26 2.06
C THR A 30 -4.29 12.73 2.36
N THR A 31 -5.47 13.07 2.88
CA THR A 31 -5.83 14.46 3.22
C THR A 31 -4.90 15.00 4.30
N ALA A 32 -4.69 14.23 5.37
CA ALA A 32 -3.74 14.59 6.43
C ALA A 32 -2.31 14.74 5.88
N GLY A 33 -1.89 13.84 4.99
CA GLY A 33 -0.60 13.88 4.33
C GLY A 33 -0.39 15.14 3.48
N VAL A 34 -1.39 15.55 2.69
CA VAL A 34 -1.35 16.79 1.90
C VAL A 34 -1.23 17.99 2.81
N VAL A 35 -2.06 18.07 3.86
CA VAL A 35 -2.05 19.19 4.81
C VAL A 35 -0.69 19.30 5.50
N ILE A 36 -0.17 18.22 6.06
CA ILE A 36 1.15 18.20 6.73
C ILE A 36 2.27 18.57 5.74
N ALA A 37 2.29 17.98 4.55
CA ALA A 37 3.31 18.26 3.55
C ALA A 37 3.26 19.70 3.03
N SER A 38 2.06 20.30 2.95
CA SER A 38 1.90 21.71 2.55
C SER A 38 2.31 22.68 3.65
N SER A 39 1.99 22.38 4.91
CA SER A 39 2.30 23.22 6.06
C SER A 39 3.79 23.21 6.41
N CYS A 40 4.45 22.05 6.30
CA CYS A 40 5.86 21.86 6.63
C CYS A 40 6.79 22.01 5.40
N ARG A 41 6.35 22.71 4.35
CA ARG A 41 7.14 22.87 3.11
C ARG A 41 8.30 23.86 3.27
N GLY A 42 8.22 24.76 4.26
CA GLY A 42 9.25 25.76 4.55
C GLY A 42 10.49 25.14 5.19
N ASP A 43 10.33 24.48 6.34
CA ASP A 43 11.37 23.71 7.00
C ASP A 43 10.98 22.23 7.10
N VAL A 44 11.47 21.42 6.17
CA VAL A 44 11.15 19.99 6.09
C VAL A 44 11.69 19.17 7.28
N ILE A 45 12.56 19.75 8.12
CA ILE A 45 13.20 19.08 9.26
C ILE A 45 12.58 19.53 10.58
N ASN A 46 12.45 20.83 10.80
CA ASN A 46 12.06 21.38 12.11
C ASN A 46 10.59 21.80 12.18
N ASP A 47 9.90 22.00 11.06
CA ASP A 47 8.47 22.31 11.11
C ASP A 47 7.69 21.11 11.65
N ARG A 48 6.79 21.40 12.60
CA ARG A 48 5.94 20.41 13.25
C ARG A 48 4.48 20.71 12.97
N HIS A 49 3.72 19.67 12.75
CA HIS A 49 2.27 19.75 12.67
C HIS A 49 1.65 18.78 13.67
N TRP A 50 0.81 19.31 14.56
CA TRP A 50 0.06 18.52 15.54
C TRP A 50 -0.75 17.37 14.90
N LEU A 51 -1.14 17.53 13.64
CA LEU A 51 -1.89 16.54 12.87
C LEU A 51 -1.08 15.27 12.65
N THR A 52 0.26 15.36 12.54
CA THR A 52 1.13 14.20 12.34
C THR A 52 0.99 13.22 13.51
N THR A 53 1.32 13.66 14.73
CA THR A 53 1.26 12.79 15.92
C THR A 53 -0.17 12.39 16.26
N THR A 54 -1.12 13.31 16.12
CA THR A 54 -2.54 13.04 16.43
C THR A 54 -3.12 12.00 15.48
N PHE A 55 -2.83 12.11 14.18
CA PHE A 55 -3.32 11.16 13.18
C PHE A 55 -2.71 9.78 13.39
N VAL A 56 -1.38 9.70 13.63
CA VAL A 56 -0.70 8.43 13.91
C VAL A 56 -1.32 7.72 15.12
N VAL A 57 -1.47 8.41 16.25
CA VAL A 57 -1.92 7.79 17.50
C VAL A 57 -3.41 7.44 17.47
N ARG A 58 -4.27 8.38 17.04
CA ARG A 58 -5.72 8.19 17.10
C ARG A 58 -6.30 7.38 15.94
N TYR A 59 -5.67 7.42 14.76
CA TYR A 59 -6.19 6.78 13.55
C TYR A 59 -5.24 5.73 12.98
N GLY A 60 -3.93 5.99 12.97
CA GLY A 60 -2.92 5.07 12.42
C GLY A 60 -2.81 3.75 13.17
N VAL A 61 -2.55 3.80 14.48
CA VAL A 61 -2.42 2.59 15.33
C VAL A 61 -3.67 1.69 15.30
N PRO A 62 -4.90 2.19 15.56
CA PRO A 62 -6.07 1.34 15.56
C PRO A 62 -6.39 0.80 14.17
N TYR A 63 -6.17 1.57 13.10
CA TYR A 63 -6.37 1.08 11.73
C TYR A 63 -5.37 -0.01 11.34
N MET A 64 -4.07 0.18 11.62
CA MET A 64 -3.05 -0.84 11.33
C MET A 64 -3.30 -2.13 12.11
N THR A 65 -3.78 -2.00 13.35
CA THR A 65 -4.22 -3.15 14.16
C THR A 65 -5.43 -3.85 13.51
N TYR A 66 -6.47 -3.09 13.14
CA TYR A 66 -7.65 -3.61 12.45
C TYR A 66 -7.29 -4.32 11.14
N ASP A 67 -6.39 -3.75 10.34
CA ASP A 67 -6.00 -4.33 9.04
C ASP A 67 -5.28 -5.68 9.22
N ILE A 68 -4.40 -5.80 10.23
CA ILE A 68 -3.77 -7.08 10.60
C ILE A 68 -4.83 -8.11 11.03
N PHE A 69 -5.81 -7.70 11.85
CA PHE A 69 -6.92 -8.58 12.24
C PHE A 69 -7.77 -9.01 11.05
N ALA A 70 -8.10 -8.09 10.13
CA ALA A 70 -8.87 -8.37 8.93
C ALA A 70 -8.14 -9.34 8.00
N MET A 71 -6.82 -9.18 7.82
CA MET A 71 -5.99 -10.12 7.07
C MET A 71 -5.97 -11.52 7.72
N TYR A 72 -5.85 -11.59 9.04
CA TYR A 72 -5.89 -12.84 9.80
C TYR A 72 -7.25 -13.55 9.68
N LEU A 73 -8.34 -12.81 9.86
CA LEU A 73 -9.70 -13.34 9.78
C LEU A 73 -10.02 -13.84 8.36
N SER A 74 -9.61 -13.08 7.33
CA SER A 74 -9.82 -13.50 5.95
C SER A 74 -9.03 -14.77 5.60
N HIS A 75 -7.85 -14.96 6.20
CA HIS A 75 -7.15 -16.24 6.13
C HIS A 75 -7.95 -17.37 6.78
N TYR A 76 -8.42 -17.16 8.01
CA TYR A 76 -9.20 -18.15 8.77
C TYR A 76 -10.45 -18.62 7.98
N HIS A 77 -11.22 -17.69 7.40
CA HIS A 77 -12.40 -18.04 6.59
C HIS A 77 -12.05 -18.75 5.28
N ARG A 78 -10.96 -18.36 4.61
CA ARG A 78 -10.52 -19.02 3.36
C ARG A 78 -10.16 -20.49 3.57
N PHE A 79 -9.66 -20.84 4.75
CA PHE A 79 -9.36 -22.22 5.12
C PHE A 79 -10.61 -23.00 5.54
N ARG A 80 -11.62 -22.35 6.13
CA ARG A 80 -12.92 -22.97 6.44
C ARG A 80 -13.74 -23.30 5.20
N VAL A 81 -13.79 -22.41 4.19
CA VAL A 81 -14.60 -22.61 2.98
C VAL A 81 -14.00 -23.65 2.01
N LYS A 82 -12.70 -23.98 2.15
CA LYS A 82 -12.04 -25.00 1.32
C LYS A 82 -12.28 -26.46 1.74
N GLY A 83 -13.20 -26.72 2.68
CA GLY A 83 -13.82 -28.03 2.86
C GLY A 83 -12.86 -29.21 3.05
N HIS A 84 -11.87 -29.08 3.95
CA HIS A 84 -11.16 -30.26 4.47
C HIS A 84 -11.73 -30.61 5.85
N GLU A 85 -12.71 -31.51 5.87
CA GLU A 85 -13.33 -32.09 7.08
C GLU A 85 -12.37 -33.02 7.87
N GLY A 86 -11.08 -32.72 7.88
CA GLY A 86 -10.05 -33.62 8.41
C GLY A 86 -8.79 -32.90 8.84
N TYR A 87 -8.90 -31.76 9.51
CA TYR A 87 -7.72 -31.12 10.11
C TYR A 87 -7.95 -30.70 11.56
N GLN A 88 -7.93 -31.72 12.41
CA GLN A 88 -7.53 -31.62 13.81
C GLN A 88 -6.07 -31.12 13.89
N GLN A 89 -5.80 -30.26 14.87
CA GLN A 89 -4.49 -29.72 15.29
C GLN A 89 -3.76 -28.68 14.39
N HIS A 90 -3.45 -27.54 15.03
CA HIS A 90 -2.31 -26.64 14.78
C HIS A 90 -1.20 -27.25 13.89
N SER A 91 -1.12 -26.84 12.61
CA SER A 91 0.01 -27.23 11.77
C SER A 91 0.65 -26.04 11.06
N ALA A 92 1.90 -25.82 11.44
CA ALA A 92 2.80 -24.81 10.91
C ALA A 92 2.96 -24.87 9.37
N ARG A 93 2.61 -25.99 8.71
CA ARG A 93 2.67 -26.10 7.24
C ARG A 93 1.62 -25.23 6.53
N THR A 94 0.45 -25.08 7.11
CA THR A 94 -0.65 -24.28 6.56
C THR A 94 -0.35 -22.79 6.71
N VAL A 95 0.19 -22.40 7.87
CA VAL A 95 0.73 -21.06 8.13
C VAL A 95 1.91 -20.76 7.20
N ARG A 96 2.82 -21.73 6.97
CA ARG A 96 4.01 -21.57 6.10
C ARG A 96 3.67 -21.34 4.63
N SER A 97 2.63 -22.00 4.10
CA SER A 97 2.17 -21.80 2.70
C SER A 97 1.44 -20.47 2.49
N PHE A 98 0.73 -19.99 3.52
CA PHE A 98 0.07 -18.67 3.52
C PHE A 98 1.06 -17.52 3.68
N VAL A 99 2.00 -17.68 4.61
CA VAL A 99 3.21 -16.86 4.69
C VAL A 99 3.87 -16.82 3.31
N GLN A 100 4.21 -17.93 2.69
CA GLN A 100 4.88 -17.88 1.38
C GLN A 100 4.08 -17.21 0.23
N LYS A 101 2.74 -17.05 0.33
CA LYS A 101 1.92 -16.42 -0.73
C LYS A 101 1.46 -14.99 -0.49
N ASP A 102 1.37 -14.50 0.74
CA ASP A 102 1.04 -13.09 1.04
C ASP A 102 1.89 -12.52 2.21
N PHE A 103 2.96 -13.21 2.64
CA PHE A 103 3.84 -12.78 3.75
C PHE A 103 4.40 -11.41 3.54
N LEU A 104 4.77 -11.04 2.31
CA LEU A 104 5.34 -9.72 2.10
C LEU A 104 4.36 -8.60 2.50
N LEU A 105 3.05 -8.81 2.30
CA LEU A 105 2.03 -7.84 2.67
C LEU A 105 1.76 -7.88 4.18
N VAL A 106 1.62 -9.07 4.77
CA VAL A 106 1.41 -9.22 6.22
C VAL A 106 2.62 -8.69 7.01
N PHE A 107 3.81 -9.12 6.64
CA PHE A 107 5.07 -8.66 7.21
C PHE A 107 5.23 -7.15 7.05
N HIS A 108 4.85 -6.58 5.90
CA HIS A 108 4.88 -5.13 5.72
C HIS A 108 3.97 -4.41 6.72
N HIS A 109 2.72 -4.82 6.90
CA HIS A 109 1.82 -4.15 7.86
C HIS A 109 2.27 -4.36 9.31
N ILE A 110 2.78 -5.54 9.65
CA ILE A 110 3.40 -5.79 10.96
C ILE A 110 4.63 -4.89 11.15
N ALA A 111 5.48 -4.74 10.14
CA ALA A 111 6.65 -3.85 10.21
C ALA A 111 6.23 -2.37 10.30
N LEU A 112 5.17 -1.95 9.61
CA LEU A 112 4.62 -0.61 9.77
C LEU A 112 4.15 -0.39 11.22
N LEU A 113 3.38 -1.32 11.79
CA LEU A 113 2.86 -1.23 13.15
C LEU A 113 3.95 -1.33 14.24
N ALA A 114 4.87 -2.29 14.11
CA ALA A 114 5.82 -2.64 15.17
C ALA A 114 7.17 -1.93 15.05
N VAL A 115 7.51 -1.37 13.88
CA VAL A 115 8.78 -0.69 13.63
C VAL A 115 8.56 0.75 13.22
N LEU A 116 7.79 1.00 12.15
CA LEU A 116 7.61 2.36 11.66
C LEU A 116 6.88 3.24 12.68
N LEU A 117 5.77 2.77 13.27
CA LEU A 117 5.01 3.57 14.23
C LEU A 117 5.84 3.94 15.49
N PRO A 118 6.53 3.02 16.18
CA PRO A 118 7.38 3.39 17.32
C PRO A 118 8.52 4.34 16.94
N ILE A 119 9.12 4.16 15.75
CA ILE A 119 10.15 5.08 15.27
C ILE A 119 9.56 6.48 15.08
N THR A 120 8.37 6.60 14.48
CA THR A 120 7.70 7.89 14.26
C THR A 120 7.24 8.56 15.55
N LEU A 121 6.85 7.80 16.58
CA LEU A 121 6.32 8.35 17.82
C LEU A 121 7.39 8.64 18.88
N PHE A 122 8.40 7.78 19.01
CA PHE A 122 9.36 7.84 20.13
C PHE A 122 10.78 8.23 19.69
N PHE A 123 11.30 7.68 18.59
CA PHE A 123 12.68 7.93 18.15
C PHE A 123 12.84 9.21 17.32
N ARG A 124 11.73 9.76 16.81
CA ARG A 124 11.71 10.89 15.89
C ARG A 124 12.15 12.22 16.51
N ASN A 125 12.16 12.35 17.84
CA ASN A 125 12.43 13.62 18.56
C ASN A 125 11.63 14.81 17.97
N ASP A 126 10.41 14.53 17.48
CA ASP A 126 9.51 15.47 16.81
C ASP A 126 10.15 16.27 15.65
N ARG A 127 10.94 15.61 14.80
CA ARG A 127 11.49 16.22 13.56
C ARG A 127 11.03 15.46 12.32
N GLY A 128 10.97 16.14 11.18
CA GLY A 128 10.67 15.52 9.88
C GLY A 128 9.19 15.20 9.66
N ASP A 129 8.28 16.01 10.17
CA ASP A 129 6.83 15.86 9.96
C ASP A 129 6.46 15.90 8.47
N PHE A 130 7.17 16.71 7.67
CA PHE A 130 7.04 16.73 6.21
C PHE A 130 7.19 15.34 5.58
N PHE A 131 8.19 14.56 6.01
CA PHE A 131 8.46 13.23 5.48
C PHE A 131 7.38 12.23 5.89
N ILE A 132 6.83 12.34 7.11
CA ILE A 132 5.71 11.51 7.55
C ILE A 132 4.44 11.84 6.78
N GLY A 133 4.17 13.13 6.53
CA GLY A 133 3.09 13.58 5.66
C GLY A 133 3.22 13.00 4.25
N CYS A 134 4.44 12.99 3.70
CA CYS A 134 4.73 12.32 2.42
C CYS A 134 4.43 10.82 2.51
N LEU A 135 4.87 10.12 3.56
CA LEU A 135 4.57 8.69 3.73
C LEU A 135 3.06 8.42 3.78
N PHE A 136 2.24 9.30 4.34
CA PHE A 136 0.78 9.15 4.26
C PHE A 136 0.20 9.32 2.86
N LEU A 137 0.82 10.14 2.00
CA LEU A 137 0.42 10.23 0.58
C LEU A 137 0.58 8.91 -0.16
N THR A 138 1.38 7.96 0.34
CA THR A 138 1.52 6.63 -0.27
C THR A 138 0.21 5.81 -0.20
N GLU A 139 -0.72 6.17 0.69
CA GLU A 139 -2.03 5.53 0.81
C GLU A 139 -3.02 5.93 -0.30
N ILE A 140 -2.74 6.97 -1.08
CA ILE A 140 -3.64 7.39 -2.18
C ILE A 140 -3.82 6.31 -3.24
N SER A 141 -2.87 5.39 -3.40
CA SER A 141 -3.01 4.25 -4.33
C SER A 141 -3.99 3.18 -3.84
N THR A 142 -4.22 3.10 -2.52
CA THR A 142 -5.06 2.09 -1.86
C THR A 142 -6.53 2.11 -2.34
N PRO A 143 -7.22 3.25 -2.48
CA PRO A 143 -8.59 3.28 -3.02
C PRO A 143 -8.66 2.78 -4.46
N PHE A 144 -7.69 3.11 -5.32
CA PHE A 144 -7.67 2.63 -6.72
C PHE A 144 -7.43 1.12 -6.80
N VAL A 145 -6.56 0.59 -5.94
CA VAL A 145 -6.31 -0.86 -5.85
C VAL A 145 -7.56 -1.59 -5.34
N SER A 146 -8.27 -1.04 -4.35
CA SER A 146 -9.52 -1.59 -3.83
C SER A 146 -10.66 -1.51 -4.85
N LEU A 147 -10.79 -0.40 -5.57
CA LEU A 147 -11.76 -0.23 -6.65
C LEU A 147 -11.54 -1.25 -7.77
N GLY A 148 -10.29 -1.52 -8.14
CA GLY A 148 -9.95 -2.55 -9.12
C GLY A 148 -10.42 -3.96 -8.72
N LYS A 149 -10.37 -4.29 -7.42
CA LYS A 149 -10.89 -5.56 -6.90
C LYS A 149 -12.42 -5.62 -6.98
N ILE A 150 -13.11 -4.52 -6.64
CA ILE A 150 -14.58 -4.44 -6.70
C ILE A 150 -15.06 -4.61 -8.15
N LEU A 151 -14.42 -3.94 -9.12
CA LEU A 151 -14.75 -4.11 -10.54
C LEU A 151 -14.56 -5.55 -11.02
N ILE A 152 -13.50 -6.22 -10.55
CA ILE A 152 -13.24 -7.64 -10.82
C ILE A 152 -14.35 -8.53 -10.25
N GLN A 153 -14.83 -8.24 -9.03
CA GLN A 153 -15.91 -8.98 -8.38
C GLN A 153 -17.27 -8.78 -9.04
N LEU A 154 -17.54 -7.57 -9.54
CA LEU A 154 -18.79 -7.23 -10.21
C LEU A 154 -18.86 -7.77 -11.66
N GLY A 155 -17.86 -8.54 -12.10
CA GLY A 155 -17.83 -9.13 -13.45
C GLY A 155 -17.59 -8.13 -14.58
N LEU A 156 -17.31 -6.85 -14.27
CA LEU A 156 -17.10 -5.76 -15.22
C LEU A 156 -15.66 -5.74 -15.81
N GLN A 157 -15.08 -6.92 -16.04
CA GLN A 157 -13.68 -7.04 -16.47
C GLN A 157 -13.45 -6.68 -17.94
N GLU A 158 -14.49 -6.78 -18.76
CA GLU A 158 -14.46 -6.51 -20.20
C GLU A 158 -14.68 -5.02 -20.54
N CYS A 159 -15.02 -4.18 -19.56
CA CYS A 159 -15.22 -2.76 -19.80
C CYS A 159 -13.90 -1.99 -19.92
N TRP A 160 -13.89 -0.95 -20.77
CA TRP A 160 -12.82 0.08 -20.82
C TRP A 160 -12.49 0.64 -19.42
N LEU A 161 -13.48 0.65 -18.53
CA LEU A 161 -13.35 1.03 -17.12
C LEU A 161 -12.31 0.19 -16.36
N HIS A 162 -12.20 -1.11 -16.63
CA HIS A 162 -11.17 -1.97 -16.02
C HIS A 162 -9.76 -1.59 -16.50
N LYS A 163 -9.61 -1.29 -17.80
CA LYS A 163 -8.35 -0.84 -18.40
C LYS A 163 -7.94 0.54 -17.86
N ALA A 164 -8.88 1.48 -17.78
CA ALA A 164 -8.67 2.80 -17.22
C ALA A 164 -8.30 2.73 -15.72
N ASN A 165 -9.02 1.94 -14.93
CA ASN A 165 -8.68 1.73 -13.52
C ASN A 165 -7.30 1.07 -13.35
N GLY A 166 -6.97 0.08 -14.18
CA GLY A 166 -5.64 -0.53 -14.20
C GLY A 166 -4.52 0.50 -14.46
N ALA A 167 -4.71 1.39 -15.45
CA ALA A 167 -3.78 2.48 -15.72
C ALA A 167 -3.68 3.46 -14.54
N MET A 168 -4.80 3.84 -13.93
CA MET A 168 -4.84 4.70 -12.74
C MET A 168 -4.10 4.07 -11.56
N VAL A 169 -4.24 2.76 -11.33
CA VAL A 169 -3.49 2.03 -10.30
C VAL A 169 -1.98 2.09 -10.59
N LEU A 170 -1.54 1.84 -11.83
CA LEU A 170 -0.12 1.95 -12.16
C LEU A 170 0.41 3.38 -11.97
N LEU A 171 -0.32 4.38 -12.43
CA LEU A 171 0.08 5.78 -12.35
C LEU A 171 0.20 6.27 -10.90
N THR A 172 -0.82 5.97 -10.08
CA THR A 172 -0.85 6.37 -8.67
C THR A 172 0.21 5.62 -7.86
N PHE A 173 0.41 4.33 -8.11
CA PHE A 173 1.46 3.55 -7.46
C PHE A 173 2.86 4.01 -7.89
N PHE A 174 3.07 4.42 -9.14
CA PHE A 174 4.36 4.98 -9.54
C PHE A 174 4.60 6.34 -8.87
N THR A 175 3.64 7.26 -8.99
CA THR A 175 3.82 8.65 -8.58
C THR A 175 3.90 8.79 -7.05
N CYS A 176 2.97 8.16 -6.34
CA CYS A 176 2.79 8.40 -4.90
C CYS A 176 3.64 7.46 -4.04
N ARG A 177 4.14 6.36 -4.61
CA ARG A 177 4.90 5.33 -3.90
C ARG A 177 6.35 5.23 -4.36
N ILE A 178 6.64 5.35 -5.66
CA ILE A 178 8.03 5.28 -6.15
C ILE A 178 8.63 6.68 -6.30
N ALA A 179 7.97 7.60 -7.01
CA ALA A 179 8.49 8.94 -7.28
C ALA A 179 8.49 9.87 -6.05
N LEU A 180 7.72 9.52 -5.03
CA LEU A 180 7.69 10.24 -3.77
C LEU A 180 9.04 10.17 -3.03
N PHE A 181 9.75 9.03 -3.06
CA PHE A 181 11.06 8.91 -2.42
C PHE A 181 12.10 9.86 -3.03
N PRO A 182 12.37 9.88 -4.35
CA PRO A 182 13.30 10.86 -4.91
C PRO A 182 12.83 12.31 -4.70
N TYR A 183 11.51 12.57 -4.65
CA TYR A 183 10.99 13.87 -4.26
C TYR A 183 11.35 14.27 -2.83
N MET A 184 11.27 13.34 -1.87
CA MET A 184 11.71 13.59 -0.49
C MET A 184 13.21 13.91 -0.41
N TYR A 185 14.06 13.19 -1.15
CA TYR A 185 15.50 13.47 -1.21
C TYR A 185 15.77 14.82 -1.88
N TRP A 186 15.00 15.19 -2.90
CA TRP A 186 15.09 16.49 -3.54
C TRP A 186 14.69 17.63 -2.60
N ALA A 187 13.58 17.49 -1.87
CA ALA A 187 13.13 18.47 -0.89
C ALA A 187 14.17 18.67 0.22
N TYR A 188 14.76 17.59 0.73
CA TYR A 188 15.87 17.62 1.68
C TYR A 188 17.10 18.34 1.10
N GLY A 189 17.52 17.97 -0.12
CA GLY A 189 18.66 18.59 -0.79
C GLY A 189 18.47 20.08 -1.04
N ARG A 190 17.25 20.51 -1.41
CA ARG A 190 16.91 21.93 -1.56
C ARG A 190 16.99 22.69 -0.25
N HIS A 191 16.57 22.09 0.86
CA HIS A 191 16.65 22.72 2.18
C HIS A 191 18.10 22.97 2.64
N TYR A 192 19.00 22.01 2.41
CA TYR A 192 20.43 22.12 2.77
C TYR A 192 21.34 22.67 1.66
N GLY A 193 20.80 23.01 0.48
CA GLY A 193 21.59 23.47 -0.66
C GLY A 193 22.49 22.39 -1.29
N ILE A 194 22.21 21.11 -1.05
CA ILE A 194 23.03 19.98 -1.49
C ILE A 194 22.49 19.45 -2.84
N PRO A 195 23.35 19.16 -3.84
CA PRO A 195 22.90 18.55 -5.09
C PRO A 195 22.33 17.15 -4.84
N LEU A 196 21.25 16.78 -5.54
CA LEU A 196 20.48 15.54 -5.34
C LEU A 196 21.34 14.27 -5.24
N ARG A 197 22.42 14.19 -6.02
CA ARG A 197 23.33 13.03 -6.07
C ARG A 197 24.15 12.86 -4.79
N SER A 198 24.40 13.95 -4.07
CA SER A 198 25.17 13.96 -2.82
C SER A 198 24.29 13.82 -1.58
N VAL A 199 22.97 13.96 -1.72
CA VAL A 199 22.01 13.82 -0.61
C VAL A 199 22.11 12.46 0.09
N PRO A 200 22.17 11.30 -0.61
CA PRO A 200 22.29 10.01 0.07
C PRO A 200 23.58 9.87 0.90
N PHE A 201 24.66 10.56 0.53
CA PHE A 201 25.92 10.54 1.25
C PHE A 201 25.94 11.52 2.44
N ALA A 202 25.11 12.57 2.40
CA ALA A 202 24.94 13.51 3.49
C ALA A 202 23.98 13.00 4.58
N LEU A 203 23.01 12.15 4.22
CA LEU A 203 22.12 11.53 5.19
C LEU A 203 22.82 10.42 5.99
N PRO A 204 22.50 10.27 7.28
CA PRO A 204 23.01 9.16 8.07
C PRO A 204 22.53 7.82 7.50
N LEU A 205 23.37 6.78 7.63
CA LEU A 205 23.13 5.46 7.05
C LEU A 205 21.75 4.89 7.43
N TYR A 206 21.30 5.09 8.67
CA TYR A 206 20.00 4.59 9.14
C TYR A 206 18.81 5.20 8.38
N ALA A 207 18.90 6.45 7.92
CA ALA A 207 17.83 7.12 7.19
C ALA A 207 17.74 6.59 5.75
N ASN A 208 18.89 6.36 5.10
CA ASN A 208 18.94 5.72 3.79
C ASN A 208 18.44 4.27 3.85
N LEU A 209 18.86 3.52 4.88
CA LEU A 209 18.40 2.15 5.10
C LEU A 209 16.89 2.11 5.37
N GLY A 210 16.37 3.01 6.20
CA GLY A 210 14.93 3.12 6.47
C GLY A 210 14.14 3.38 5.19
N ASN A 211 14.56 4.37 4.39
CA ASN A 211 13.94 4.68 3.11
C ASN A 211 13.99 3.50 2.14
N LEU A 212 15.14 2.80 2.06
CA LEU A 212 15.29 1.63 1.21
C LEU A 212 14.39 0.47 1.67
N CYS A 213 14.29 0.23 2.98
CA CYS A 213 13.42 -0.80 3.55
C CYS A 213 11.93 -0.53 3.27
N ILE A 214 11.51 0.73 3.23
CA ILE A 214 10.12 1.08 2.87
C ILE A 214 9.91 1.02 1.35
N LEU A 215 10.88 1.47 0.55
CA LEU A 215 10.79 1.50 -0.91
C LEU A 215 10.86 0.10 -1.54
N ALA A 216 11.69 -0.81 -1.03
CA ALA A 216 11.94 -2.10 -1.65
C ALA A 216 10.67 -2.97 -1.83
N PRO A 217 9.78 -3.13 -0.83
CA PRO A 217 8.49 -3.80 -1.03
C PRO A 217 7.61 -3.11 -2.08
N GLN A 218 7.64 -1.78 -2.12
CA GLN A 218 6.84 -1.00 -3.07
C GLN A 218 7.31 -1.23 -4.52
N VAL A 219 8.62 -1.17 -4.79
CA VAL A 219 9.17 -1.47 -6.12
C VAL A 219 8.85 -2.90 -6.56
N TYR A 220 8.97 -3.87 -5.65
CA TYR A 220 8.61 -5.26 -5.92
C TYR A 220 7.14 -5.41 -6.33
N TRP A 221 6.22 -4.77 -5.60
CA TRP A 221 4.79 -4.80 -5.94
C TRP A 221 4.48 -4.08 -7.25
N PHE A 222 5.14 -2.97 -7.53
CA PHE A 222 4.98 -2.27 -8.79
C PHE A 222 5.41 -3.14 -9.98
N ALA A 223 6.54 -3.85 -9.87
CA ALA A 223 6.98 -4.79 -10.90
C ALA A 223 5.95 -5.91 -11.12
N LEU A 224 5.37 -6.46 -10.04
CA LEU A 224 4.28 -7.44 -10.12
C LEU A 224 3.03 -6.88 -10.79
N LEU A 225 2.65 -5.63 -10.52
CA LEU A 225 1.51 -4.96 -11.16
C LEU A 225 1.76 -4.74 -12.64
N CYS A 226 2.97 -4.28 -13.02
CA CYS A 226 3.37 -4.11 -14.41
C CYS A 226 3.35 -5.43 -15.19
N MET A 227 3.90 -6.52 -14.61
CA MET A 227 3.88 -7.84 -15.25
C MET A 227 2.45 -8.37 -15.46
N LYS A 228 1.53 -8.09 -14.55
CA LYS A 228 0.11 -8.44 -14.73
C LYS A 228 -0.55 -7.59 -15.82
N GLY A 229 -0.34 -6.27 -15.79
CA GLY A 229 -0.85 -5.36 -16.81
C GLY A 229 -0.36 -5.75 -18.20
N TYR A 230 0.93 -6.08 -18.33
CA TYR A 230 1.53 -6.59 -19.56
C TYR A 230 0.91 -7.91 -20.03
N ARG A 231 0.68 -8.86 -19.10
CA ARG A 231 0.03 -10.14 -19.43
C ARG A 231 -1.40 -9.95 -19.93
N LEU A 232 -2.17 -9.07 -19.29
CA LEU A 232 -3.53 -8.73 -19.72
C LEU A 232 -3.52 -8.06 -21.10
N TYR A 233 -2.65 -7.06 -21.30
CA TYR A 233 -2.49 -6.37 -22.57
C TYR A 233 -2.13 -7.33 -23.72
N ARG A 234 -1.21 -8.28 -23.47
CA ARG A 234 -0.84 -9.29 -24.46
C ARG A 234 -2.00 -10.21 -24.83
N ARG A 235 -2.83 -10.61 -23.85
CA ARG A 235 -3.99 -11.48 -24.07
C ARG A 235 -5.06 -10.77 -24.91
N SER A 236 -5.33 -9.49 -24.65
CA SER A 236 -6.24 -8.68 -25.46
C SER A 236 -5.76 -8.55 -26.90
N ARG A 237 -4.47 -8.26 -27.13
CA ARG A 237 -3.90 -8.19 -28.49
C ARG A 237 -4.02 -9.49 -29.27
N THR A 238 -3.87 -10.64 -28.61
CA THR A 238 -4.01 -11.95 -29.27
C THR A 238 -5.46 -12.20 -29.68
N GLN A 239 -6.45 -11.81 -28.87
CA GLN A 239 -7.86 -11.89 -29.24
C GLN A 239 -8.19 -10.99 -30.46
N ASP A 240 -7.77 -9.72 -30.44
CA ASP A 240 -8.01 -8.80 -31.56
C ASP A 240 -7.42 -9.31 -32.88
N SER A 241 -6.24 -9.94 -32.82
CA SER A 241 -5.58 -10.50 -34.01
C SER A 241 -6.24 -11.77 -34.58
N HIS A 242 -7.01 -12.50 -33.78
CA HIS A 242 -7.78 -13.66 -34.25
C HIS A 242 -9.10 -13.24 -34.90
N THR A 243 -9.75 -12.20 -34.37
CA THR A 243 -10.99 -11.64 -34.95
C THR A 243 -10.73 -11.04 -36.33
N SER A 244 -9.64 -10.28 -36.49
CA SER A 244 -9.24 -9.65 -37.76
C SER A 244 -8.80 -10.64 -38.85
N LYS A 245 -8.55 -11.91 -38.54
CA LYS A 245 -8.19 -12.95 -39.53
C LYS A 245 -9.37 -13.78 -40.00
N ASN A 246 -10.53 -13.64 -39.35
CA ASN A 246 -11.76 -14.36 -39.65
C ASN A 246 -12.79 -13.49 -40.38
N GLU A 247 -12.44 -12.24 -40.68
CA GLU A 247 -13.10 -11.35 -41.67
C GLU A 247 -12.29 -11.33 -42.96
#